data_AF-A0A9C9G5U8-F1
#
_entry.id   AF-A0A9C9G5U8-F1
#
_cell.length_a   1.000
_cell.length_b   1.000
_cell.length_c   1.000
_cell.angle_alpha   90.00
_cell.angle_beta   90.00
_cell.angle_gamma   90.00
#
_symmetry.space_group_name_H-M   'P 1'
#
loop_
_entity.id
_entity.type
_entity.pdbx_description
1 polymer ?
#
loop_
_entity_poly.entity_id
_entity_poly.type
_entity_poly.pdbx_seq_one_letter_code
_entity_poly.pdbx_strand_id
1 'polypeptide(L)'
;MHDLITRLKRSLQPLQKQVTAWHIAYSGGMDSHVLLHSLVSLRDSLDLTPLRAIHINHGLSAQAGVWQDHCQTVCDHLAVPLQIIQVNAQP
;
A
#
# COMPACT_ATOMS: atom_id res chain seq x y z
N MET A 1 -7.53 2.62 16.80
CA MET A 1 -6.26 2.79 16.04
C MET A 1 -5.08 2.10 16.71
N HIS A 2 -4.79 2.34 18.01
CA HIS A 2 -3.71 1.65 18.74
C HIS A 2 -3.78 0.10 18.70
N ASP A 3 -4.99 -0.48 18.78
CA ASP A 3 -5.17 -1.93 18.69
C ASP A 3 -4.78 -2.49 17.31
N LEU A 4 -5.20 -1.83 16.24
CA LEU A 4 -4.90 -2.25 14.86
C LEU A 4 -3.40 -2.27 14.59
N ILE A 5 -2.70 -1.17 14.92
CA ILE A 5 -1.24 -1.07 14.71
C ILE A 5 -0.50 -2.13 15.53
N THR A 6 -0.92 -2.38 16.77
CA THR A 6 -0.31 -3.40 17.62
C THR A 6 -0.50 -4.80 17.07
N ARG A 7 -1.71 -5.11 16.58
CA ARG A 7 -2.01 -6.41 15.97
C ARG A 7 -1.26 -6.59 14.66
N LEU A 8 -1.23 -5.57 13.80
CA LEU A 8 -0.47 -5.59 12.55
C LEU A 8 1.01 -5.81 12.83
N LYS A 9 1.59 -5.07 13.79
CA LYS A 9 2.99 -5.25 14.18
C LYS A 9 3.29 -6.69 14.59
N ARG A 10 2.44 -7.27 15.45
CA ARG A 10 2.58 -8.65 15.90
C ARG A 10 2.51 -9.66 14.76
N SER A 11 1.65 -9.42 13.77
CA SER A 11 1.51 -10.29 12.61
C SER A 11 2.70 -10.22 11.65
N LEU A 12 3.33 -9.06 11.49
CA LEU A 12 4.43 -8.86 10.53
C LEU A 12 5.81 -9.14 11.12
N GLN A 13 6.01 -8.97 12.42
CA GLN A 13 7.30 -9.13 13.08
C GLN A 13 7.99 -10.49 12.82
N PRO A 14 7.29 -11.64 12.76
CA PRO A 14 7.93 -12.92 12.41
C PRO A 14 8.46 -12.96 10.98
N LEU A 15 7.86 -12.19 10.07
CA LEU A 15 8.18 -12.20 8.65
C LEU A 15 9.30 -11.22 8.29
N GLN A 16 9.59 -10.22 9.14
CA GLN A 16 10.51 -9.12 8.81
C GLN A 16 11.91 -9.60 8.37
N LYS A 17 12.41 -10.71 8.91
CA LYS A 17 13.73 -11.27 8.57
C LYS A 17 13.69 -12.27 7.41
N GLN A 18 12.51 -12.59 6.92
CA GLN A 18 12.29 -13.62 5.89
C GLN A 18 12.04 -13.00 4.51
N VAL A 19 11.76 -11.70 4.45
CA VAL A 19 11.48 -10.97 3.22
C VAL A 19 12.53 -9.89 2.99
N THR A 20 12.79 -9.61 1.72
CA THR A 20 13.71 -8.55 1.30
C THR A 20 13.00 -7.31 0.78
N ALA A 21 11.66 -7.34 0.69
CA ALA A 21 10.83 -6.23 0.25
C ALA A 21 9.37 -6.42 0.66
N TRP A 22 8.69 -5.30 0.88
CA TRP A 22 7.26 -5.25 1.19
C TRP A 22 6.51 -4.56 0.06
N HIS A 23 5.47 -5.21 -0.45
CA HIS A 23 4.58 -4.64 -1.46
C HIS A 23 3.15 -4.63 -0.92
N ILE A 24 2.49 -3.48 -0.99
CA ILE A 24 1.08 -3.35 -0.67
C ILE A 24 0.27 -3.20 -1.96
N ALA A 25 -0.75 -4.04 -2.11
CA ALA A 25 -1.80 -3.81 -3.11
C ALA A 25 -2.64 -2.61 -2.66
N TYR A 26 -2.52 -1.50 -3.37
CA TYR A 26 -3.09 -0.21 -3.00
C TYR A 26 -4.14 0.23 -4.02
N SER A 27 -5.41 0.10 -3.65
CA SER A 27 -6.54 0.46 -4.52
C SER A 27 -6.99 1.91 -4.37
N GLY A 28 -6.54 2.60 -3.31
CA GLY A 28 -7.07 3.92 -2.92
C GLY A 28 -8.32 3.85 -2.06
N GLY A 29 -8.90 2.65 -1.86
CA GLY A 29 -10.01 2.44 -0.93
C GLY A 29 -9.58 2.45 0.54
N MET A 30 -10.54 2.66 1.43
CA MET A 30 -10.34 2.85 2.87
C MET A 30 -9.41 1.81 3.51
N ASP A 31 -9.64 0.52 3.26
CA ASP A 31 -8.86 -0.56 3.87
C ASP A 31 -7.39 -0.51 3.46
N SER A 32 -7.14 -0.41 2.15
CA SER A 32 -5.78 -0.32 1.62
C SER A 32 -5.07 0.98 2.04
N HIS A 33 -5.83 2.06 2.22
CA HIS A 33 -5.35 3.35 2.69
C HIS A 33 -4.93 3.29 4.16
N VAL A 34 -5.78 2.74 5.03
CA VAL A 34 -5.45 2.51 6.45
C VAL A 34 -4.25 1.58 6.58
N LEU A 35 -4.18 0.52 5.78
CA LEU A 35 -3.04 -0.39 5.77
C LEU A 35 -1.75 0.31 5.35
N LEU A 36 -1.76 1.10 4.27
CA LEU A 36 -0.61 1.86 3.81
C LEU A 36 -0.07 2.78 4.92
N HIS A 37 -0.94 3.61 5.51
CA HIS A 37 -0.57 4.50 6.61
C HIS A 37 -0.03 3.74 7.83
N SER A 38 -0.65 2.60 8.16
CA SER A 38 -0.22 1.74 9.26
C SER A 38 1.19 1.19 9.03
N LEU A 39 1.48 0.70 7.83
CA LEU A 39 2.81 0.20 7.46
C LEU A 39 3.85 1.33 7.43
N VAL A 40 3.49 2.52 6.93
CA VAL A 40 4.36 3.70 6.99
C VAL A 40 4.72 4.04 8.44
N SER A 41 3.76 4.03 9.36
CA SER A 41 4.00 4.32 10.78
C SER A 41 4.88 3.27 11.48
N LEU A 42 4.89 2.04 10.95
CA LEU A 42 5.67 0.92 11.50
C LEU A 42 7.02 0.74 10.81
N ARG A 43 7.28 1.45 9.71
CA ARG A 43 8.40 1.24 8.78
C ARG A 43 9.74 1.11 9.49
N ASP A 44 10.05 2.04 10.38
CA ASP A 44 11.34 2.06 11.10
C ASP A 44 11.37 1.02 12.22
N SER A 45 10.23 0.80 12.90
CA SER A 45 10.16 -0.11 14.05
C SER A 45 10.22 -1.59 13.68
N LEU A 46 9.94 -1.93 12.42
CA LEU A 46 9.91 -3.29 11.89
C LEU A 46 10.89 -3.50 10.74
N ASP A 47 11.68 -2.48 10.39
CA ASP A 47 12.57 -2.49 9.23
C ASP A 47 11.85 -2.94 7.95
N LEU A 48 10.73 -2.26 7.62
CA LEU A 48 9.91 -2.61 6.45
C LEU A 48 10.52 -2.10 5.13
N THR A 49 11.81 -1.79 5.10
CA THR A 49 12.46 -1.21 3.93
C THR A 49 13.03 -2.31 3.03
N PRO A 50 12.76 -2.29 1.71
CA PRO A 50 11.92 -1.35 0.98
C PRO A 50 10.41 -1.65 1.08
N LEU A 51 9.61 -0.61 1.33
CA LEU A 51 8.15 -0.62 1.27
C LEU A 51 7.67 0.07 -0.01
N ARG A 52 6.85 -0.59 -0.81
CA ARG A 52 6.30 -0.07 -2.08
C ARG A 52 4.81 -0.33 -2.19
N ALA A 53 4.10 0.54 -2.89
CA ALA A 53 2.70 0.36 -3.23
C ALA A 53 2.55 -0.04 -4.70
N ILE A 54 1.54 -0.85 -5.00
CA ILE A 54 1.16 -1.23 -6.36
C ILE A 54 -0.33 -0.93 -6.54
N HIS A 55 -0.65 -0.08 -7.51
CA HIS A 55 -2.01 0.19 -7.95
C HIS A 55 -2.28 -0.47 -9.31
N ILE A 56 -3.34 -1.27 -9.39
CA ILE A 56 -3.80 -1.83 -10.66
C ILE A 56 -4.94 -0.94 -11.17
N ASN A 57 -4.71 -0.26 -12.28
CA ASN A 57 -5.75 0.46 -12.98
C ASN A 57 -6.37 -0.48 -14.02
N HIS A 58 -7.60 -0.92 -13.73
CA HIS A 58 -8.33 -1.88 -14.56
C HIS A 58 -9.04 -1.24 -15.77
N GLY A 59 -9.15 0.09 -15.82
CA GLY A 59 -9.91 0.79 -16.87
C GLY A 59 -11.43 0.55 -16.87
N LEU A 60 -11.96 -0.25 -15.93
CA LEU A 60 -13.38 -0.63 -15.88
C LEU A 60 -14.31 0.53 -15.48
N SER A 61 -13.80 1.51 -14.74
CA SER A 61 -14.57 2.67 -14.28
C SER A 61 -14.12 3.93 -15.00
N ALA A 62 -15.07 4.80 -15.34
CA ALA A 62 -14.76 6.15 -15.86
C ALA A 62 -13.90 6.98 -14.88
N GLN A 63 -13.91 6.64 -13.59
CA GLN A 63 -13.12 7.31 -12.56
C GLN A 63 -11.74 6.68 -12.35
N ALA A 64 -11.36 5.65 -13.13
CA ALA A 64 -10.12 4.91 -12.88
C ALA A 64 -8.86 5.79 -12.92
N GLY A 65 -8.82 6.80 -13.81
CA GLY A 65 -7.76 7.81 -13.82
C GLY A 65 -7.71 8.64 -12.53
N VAL A 66 -8.86 9.09 -12.02
CA VAL A 66 -8.94 9.84 -10.76
C VAL A 66 -8.44 9.00 -9.57
N TRP A 67 -8.79 7.71 -9.53
CA TRP A 67 -8.31 6.81 -8.49
C TRP A 67 -6.81 6.59 -8.55
N GLN A 68 -6.25 6.48 -9.76
CA GLN A 68 -4.81 6.40 -9.94
C GLN A 68 -4.10 7.67 -9.45
N ASP A 69 -4.59 8.86 -9.83
CA ASP A 69 -4.01 10.14 -9.42
C ASP A 69 -4.11 10.34 -7.89
N HIS A 70 -5.22 9.92 -7.29
CA HIS A 70 -5.37 9.86 -5.85
C HIS A 70 -4.30 8.96 -5.20
N CYS A 71 -4.12 7.74 -5.73
CA CYS A 71 -3.13 6.82 -5.20
C CYS A 71 -1.71 7.38 -5.30
N GLN A 72 -1.37 8.03 -6.42
CA GLN A 72 -0.08 8.67 -6.62
C GLN A 72 0.16 9.77 -5.59
N THR A 73 -0.81 10.69 -5.45
CA THR A 73 -0.73 11.81 -4.50
C THR A 73 -0.49 11.33 -3.07
N VAL A 74 -1.21 10.30 -2.62
CA VAL A 74 -1.05 9.74 -1.27
C VAL A 74 0.33 9.10 -1.09
N CYS A 75 0.78 8.32 -2.07
CA CYS A 75 2.09 7.65 -2.01
C CYS A 75 3.25 8.65 -1.99
N ASP A 76 3.15 9.73 -2.77
CA ASP A 76 4.12 10.83 -2.78
C ASP A 76 4.20 11.51 -1.41
N HIS A 77 3.05 11.82 -0.80
CA HIS A 77 3.00 12.42 0.55
C HIS A 77 3.59 11.52 1.63
N LEU A 78 3.51 10.20 1.47
CA LEU A 78 4.04 9.22 2.42
C LEU A 78 5.46 8.75 2.10
N ALA A 79 6.08 9.30 1.05
CA ALA A 79 7.36 8.86 0.51
C ALA A 79 7.41 7.33 0.34
N VAL A 80 6.39 6.78 -0.32
CA VAL A 80 6.28 5.37 -0.69
C VAL A 80 6.31 5.29 -2.22
N PRO A 81 7.28 4.59 -2.83
CA PRO A 81 7.24 4.38 -4.28
C PRO A 81 5.95 3.66 -4.70
N LEU A 82 5.22 4.26 -5.65
CA LEU A 82 4.04 3.67 -6.26
C LEU A 82 4.38 3.12 -7.65
N GLN A 83 4.02 1.87 -7.89
CA GLN A 83 3.96 1.30 -9.23
C GLN A 83 2.50 1.27 -9.69
N ILE A 84 2.24 1.87 -10.84
CA ILE A 84 0.93 1.81 -11.51
C ILE A 84 1.03 0.77 -12.63
N ILE A 85 0.12 -0.19 -12.64
CA ILE A 85 0.00 -1.19 -13.69
C ILE A 85 -1.35 -1.02 -14.36
N GLN A 86 -1.34 -0.70 -15.65
CA GLN A 86 -2.53 -0.69 -16.49
C GLN A 86 -2.83 -2.12 -16.95
N VAL A 87 -4.08 -2.54 -16.81
CA VAL A 87 -4.54 -3.82 -17.36
C VAL A 87 -5.84 -3.62 -18.13
N ASN A 88 -6.03 -4.41 -19.19
CA ASN A 88 -7.30 -4.48 -19.90
C ASN A 88 -8.15 -5.59 -19.27
N ALA A 89 -8.80 -5.29 -18.15
CA ALA A 89 -9.67 -6.25 -17.49
C ALA A 89 -10.95 -6.43 -18.32
N GLN A 90 -11.33 -7.69 -18.57
CA GLN A 90 -12.62 -8.04 -19.16
C GLN A 90 -13.56 -8.56 -18.06
N PRO A 91 -14.86 -8.18 -18.07
CA PRO A 91 -15.86 -8.73 -17.15
C PRO A 91 -16.08 -10.23 -17.33
#